data_AF-A0A925K0C0-F1
#
_entry.id   AF-A0A925K0C0-F1
#
_cell.length_a   1.000
_cell.length_b   1.000
_cell.length_c   1.000
_cell.angle_alpha   90.00
_cell.angle_beta   90.00
_cell.angle_gamma   90.00
#
_symmetry.space_group_name_H-M   'P 1'
#
loop_
_entity.id
_entity.type
_entity.pdbx_description
1 polymer ?
#
loop_
_entity_poly.entity_id
_entity_poly.type
_entity_poly.pdbx_seq_one_letter_code
_entity_poly.pdbx_strand_id
1 'polypeptide(L)'
;ELGDRQSFYLLEQFIPGDIFHVDSIVSEREIVFTEVSKYGKPPMEVSHGGGVFLTRNISRHSADAQALDSLNHELVRTLGLVRGVTHTEFIKGGDNRFYFLETAARVGGANIAEVVEAATGVNLWREWAHIEVAGEHGAYEAPPRRDDYAGIVISLARQEWPDTSDYDDAEIAFRLNKRHHVGLLVASRDAARVEWLLHEYAHRFLRDFSATLPSPDKPTS
;
A
#
# COMPACT_ATOMS: atom_id res chain seq x y z
N GLU A 1 -12.18 33.83 10.75
CA GLU A 1 -10.87 33.52 10.14
C GLU A 1 -10.19 32.40 10.92
N LEU A 2 -9.37 31.58 10.26
CA LEU A 2 -8.68 30.45 10.88
C LEU A 2 -7.46 30.86 11.74
N GLY A 3 -6.89 32.06 11.55
CA GLY A 3 -5.77 32.58 12.36
C GLY A 3 -4.55 31.64 12.36
N ASP A 4 -3.92 31.46 13.52
CA ASP A 4 -2.78 30.55 13.71
C ASP A 4 -3.09 29.09 13.33
N ARG A 5 -4.38 28.72 13.23
CA ARG A 5 -4.75 27.37 12.80
C ARG A 5 -4.53 27.13 11.32
N GLN A 6 -4.31 28.17 10.50
CA GLN A 6 -4.11 28.04 9.05
C GLN A 6 -2.97 27.08 8.70
N SER A 7 -1.89 27.06 9.48
CA SER A 7 -0.74 26.18 9.26
C SER A 7 -1.04 24.68 9.50
N PHE A 8 -2.19 24.36 10.10
CA PHE A 8 -2.66 22.97 10.28
C PHE A 8 -3.57 22.50 9.14
N TYR A 9 -3.79 23.33 8.12
CA TYR A 9 -4.60 22.98 6.97
C TYR A 9 -3.77 23.11 5.70
N LEU A 10 -3.76 22.05 4.91
CA LEU A 10 -3.28 22.04 3.54
C LEU A 10 -4.50 22.11 2.61
N LEU A 11 -4.48 23.02 1.64
CA LEU A 11 -5.50 23.11 0.61
C LEU A 11 -4.85 22.86 -0.75
N GLU A 12 -5.29 21.79 -1.40
CA GLU A 12 -4.76 21.36 -2.68
C GLU A 12 -5.87 21.28 -3.74
N GLN A 13 -5.46 21.36 -5.00
CA GLN A 13 -6.36 21.09 -6.12
C GLN A 13 -6.75 19.61 -6.09
N PHE A 14 -8.05 19.32 -6.23
CA PHE A 14 -8.52 17.95 -6.41
C PHE A 14 -8.13 17.42 -7.80
N ILE A 15 -7.30 16.37 -7.84
CA ILE A 15 -6.92 15.67 -9.06
C ILE A 15 -7.63 14.31 -9.09
N PRO A 16 -8.65 14.11 -9.95
CA PRO A 16 -9.28 12.80 -10.09
C PRO A 16 -8.34 11.84 -10.81
N GLY A 17 -8.24 10.61 -10.32
CA GLY A 17 -7.35 9.63 -10.93
C GLY A 17 -7.19 8.35 -10.11
N ASP A 18 -6.49 7.40 -10.70
CA ASP A 18 -6.04 6.19 -10.01
C ASP A 18 -4.91 6.55 -9.05
N ILE A 19 -4.87 5.91 -7.87
CA ILE A 19 -3.79 6.11 -6.90
C ILE A 19 -2.87 4.90 -6.90
N PHE A 20 -1.58 5.18 -6.99
CA PHE A 20 -0.49 4.22 -6.91
C PHE A 20 0.35 4.51 -5.69
N HIS A 21 1.01 3.48 -5.18
CA HIS A 21 2.03 3.65 -4.15
C HIS A 21 3.31 2.89 -4.51
N VAL A 22 4.43 3.43 -4.06
CA VAL A 22 5.77 2.88 -4.22
C VAL A 22 6.36 2.69 -2.83
N ASP A 23 6.63 1.44 -2.47
CA ASP A 23 7.30 1.08 -1.24
C ASP A 23 8.77 0.80 -1.53
N SER A 24 9.69 1.39 -0.77
CA SER A 24 11.12 1.32 -1.08
C SER A 24 11.99 1.12 0.14
N ILE A 25 13.12 0.43 -0.05
CA ILE A 25 14.21 0.38 0.92
C ILE A 25 15.34 1.27 0.41
N VAL A 26 15.79 2.18 1.25
CA VAL A 26 16.87 3.13 0.97
C VAL A 26 18.08 2.80 1.82
N SER A 27 19.24 2.72 1.18
CA SER A 27 20.53 2.53 1.85
C SER A 27 21.58 3.38 1.14
N GLU A 28 22.37 4.13 1.91
CA GLU A 28 23.37 5.06 1.38
C GLU A 28 22.84 6.02 0.30
N ARG A 29 21.62 6.55 0.50
CA ARG A 29 20.90 7.45 -0.44
C ARG A 29 20.48 6.79 -1.76
N GLU A 30 20.68 5.49 -1.90
CA GLU A 30 20.25 4.72 -3.06
C GLU A 30 19.04 3.86 -2.69
N ILE A 31 18.05 3.83 -3.58
CA ILE A 31 16.96 2.87 -3.47
C ILE A 31 17.51 1.50 -3.90
N VAL A 32 17.53 0.55 -2.96
CA VAL A 32 18.04 -0.81 -3.17
C VAL A 32 16.92 -1.85 -3.34
N PHE A 33 15.68 -1.45 -3.08
CA PHE A 33 14.48 -2.23 -3.33
C PHE A 33 13.31 -1.27 -3.59
N THR A 34 12.43 -1.64 -4.53
CA THR A 34 11.26 -0.86 -4.93
C THR A 34 10.14 -1.83 -5.30
N GLU A 35 8.92 -1.53 -4.88
CA GLU A 35 7.74 -2.29 -5.27
C GLU A 35 6.57 -1.34 -5.53
N VAL A 36 5.99 -1.43 -6.73
CA VAL A 36 4.93 -0.54 -7.19
C VAL A 36 3.59 -1.26 -7.12
N SER A 37 2.62 -0.60 -6.51
CA SER A 37 1.27 -1.12 -6.32
C SER A 37 0.22 -0.08 -6.71
N LYS A 38 -1.00 -0.58 -6.93
CA LYS A 38 -2.16 0.23 -7.30
C LYS A 38 -3.29 -0.02 -6.31
N TYR A 39 -3.90 1.05 -5.80
CA TYR A 39 -5.14 0.95 -5.06
C TYR A 39 -6.33 0.66 -5.99
N GLY A 40 -7.28 -0.15 -5.54
CA GLY A 40 -8.51 -0.43 -6.29
C GLY A 40 -9.46 0.77 -6.35
N LYS A 41 -9.55 1.52 -5.25
CA LYS A 41 -10.21 2.84 -5.18
C LYS A 41 -9.34 3.81 -4.39
N PRO A 42 -9.40 5.12 -4.65
CA PRO A 42 -8.70 6.11 -3.86
C PRO A 42 -8.97 5.94 -2.34
N PRO A 43 -7.94 5.91 -1.46
CA PRO A 43 -8.15 5.69 -0.02
C PRO A 43 -9.10 6.70 0.62
N MET A 44 -9.11 7.94 0.13
CA MET A 44 -10.04 8.97 0.57
C MET A 44 -11.51 8.59 0.32
N GLU A 45 -11.83 7.96 -0.82
CA GLU A 45 -13.18 7.48 -1.12
C GLU A 45 -13.61 6.35 -0.18
N VAL A 46 -12.71 5.42 0.13
CA VAL A 46 -12.99 4.32 1.06
C VAL A 46 -13.18 4.84 2.47
N SER A 47 -12.36 5.81 2.90
CA SER A 47 -12.41 6.36 4.26
C SER A 47 -13.66 7.22 4.49
N HIS A 48 -14.13 7.95 3.48
CA HIS A 48 -15.30 8.83 3.59
C HIS A 48 -16.62 8.15 3.21
N GLY A 49 -16.60 7.21 2.27
CA GLY A 49 -17.79 6.49 1.78
C GLY A 49 -18.03 5.14 2.47
N GLY A 50 -17.06 4.66 3.25
CA GLY A 50 -17.00 3.26 3.68
C GLY A 50 -16.72 2.31 2.51
N GLY A 51 -16.69 1.00 2.79
CA GLY A 51 -16.61 -0.03 1.76
C GLY A 51 -15.35 -0.89 1.86
N VAL A 52 -14.79 -1.22 0.72
CA VAL A 52 -13.72 -2.21 0.58
C VAL A 52 -12.44 -1.51 0.15
N PHE A 53 -11.41 -1.61 0.96
CA PHE A 53 -10.04 -1.25 0.62
C PHE A 53 -9.42 -2.40 -0.19
N LEU A 54 -8.77 -2.06 -1.29
CA LEU A 54 -8.06 -3.00 -2.15
C LEU A 54 -6.73 -2.39 -2.56
N THR A 55 -5.65 -3.13 -2.42
CA THR A 55 -4.37 -2.81 -3.08
C THR A 55 -3.73 -4.07 -3.64
N ARG A 56 -2.95 -3.93 -4.71
CA ARG A 56 -2.19 -5.01 -5.31
C ARG A 56 -0.94 -4.50 -6.01
N ASN A 57 0.08 -5.35 -6.09
CA ASN A 57 1.23 -5.12 -6.94
C ASN A 57 0.78 -5.01 -8.41
N ILE A 58 1.49 -4.20 -9.20
CA ILE A 58 1.32 -4.14 -10.65
C ILE A 58 2.47 -4.85 -11.36
N SER A 59 2.31 -5.13 -12.66
CA SER A 59 3.42 -5.67 -13.45
C SER A 59 4.61 -4.72 -13.42
N ARG A 60 5.75 -5.22 -12.95
CA ARG A 60 7.04 -4.48 -12.91
C ARG A 60 7.52 -4.06 -14.30
N HIS A 61 6.99 -4.68 -15.34
CA HIS A 61 7.27 -4.35 -16.74
C HIS A 61 6.26 -3.36 -17.36
N SER A 62 5.23 -2.95 -16.60
CA SER A 62 4.29 -1.96 -17.08
C SER A 62 4.94 -0.58 -17.20
N ALA A 63 4.45 0.23 -18.14
CA ALA A 63 4.91 1.60 -18.31
C ALA A 63 4.69 2.44 -17.03
N ASP A 64 3.59 2.19 -16.33
CA ASP A 64 3.27 2.87 -15.07
C ASP A 64 4.28 2.53 -13.98
N ALA A 65 4.65 1.25 -13.82
CA ALA A 65 5.66 0.84 -12.83
C ALA A 65 7.03 1.50 -13.10
N GLN A 66 7.47 1.51 -14.36
CA GLN A 66 8.76 2.10 -14.73
C GLN A 66 8.79 3.62 -14.54
N ALA A 67 7.69 4.30 -14.87
CA ALA A 67 7.56 5.74 -14.68
C ALA A 67 7.53 6.11 -13.19
N LEU A 68 6.76 5.38 -12.38
CA LEU A 68 6.67 5.59 -10.94
C LEU A 68 7.99 5.29 -10.22
N ASP A 69 8.70 4.24 -10.62
CA ASP A 69 10.01 3.92 -10.08
C ASP A 69 11.01 5.07 -10.34
N SER A 70 11.04 5.58 -11.57
CA SER A 70 11.88 6.72 -11.95
C SER A 70 11.56 7.99 -11.15
N LEU A 71 10.27 8.32 -11.01
CA LEU A 71 9.81 9.46 -10.23
C LEU A 71 10.12 9.32 -8.73
N ASN A 72 9.98 8.11 -8.18
CA ASN A 72 10.26 7.85 -6.78
C ASN A 72 11.77 7.94 -6.49
N HIS A 73 12.63 7.47 -7.39
CA HIS A 73 14.08 7.69 -7.33
C HIS A 73 14.43 9.18 -7.30
N GLU A 74 13.82 10.00 -8.17
CA GLU A 74 14.02 11.44 -8.18
C GLU A 74 13.56 12.09 -6.86
N LEU A 75 12.38 11.71 -6.37
CA LEU A 75 11.80 12.21 -5.14
C LEU A 75 12.67 11.89 -3.91
N VAL A 76 12.99 10.62 -3.68
CA VAL A 76 13.77 10.16 -2.52
C VAL A 76 15.15 10.83 -2.50
N ARG A 77 15.80 10.92 -3.67
CA ARG A 77 17.08 11.62 -3.80
C ARG A 77 16.97 13.10 -3.47
N THR A 78 15.89 13.75 -3.92
CA THR A 78 15.65 15.18 -3.69
C THR A 78 15.35 15.49 -2.22
N LEU A 79 14.57 14.64 -1.56
CA LEU A 79 14.27 14.76 -0.13
C LEU A 79 15.44 14.37 0.76
N GLY A 80 16.43 13.66 0.21
CA GLY A 80 17.71 13.40 0.88
C GLY A 80 17.65 12.32 1.96
N LEU A 81 16.72 11.37 1.85
CA LEU A 81 16.68 10.23 2.76
C LEU A 81 17.96 9.41 2.59
N VAL A 82 18.67 9.18 3.70
CA VAL A 82 19.95 8.47 3.68
C VAL A 82 19.74 6.96 3.81
N ARG A 83 18.89 6.55 4.77
CA ARG A 83 18.63 5.15 5.12
C ARG A 83 17.21 4.99 5.65
N GLY A 84 16.63 3.81 5.42
CA GLY A 84 15.34 3.42 5.98
C GLY A 84 14.38 2.89 4.93
N VAL A 85 13.08 3.01 5.20
CA VAL A 85 12.01 2.60 4.28
C VAL A 85 11.11 3.79 3.97
N THR A 86 10.60 3.86 2.75
CA THR A 86 9.61 4.86 2.35
C THR A 86 8.35 4.23 1.79
N HIS A 87 7.24 4.92 1.99
CA HIS A 87 5.98 4.72 1.30
C HIS A 87 5.60 6.03 0.60
N THR A 88 5.47 6.01 -0.72
CA THR A 88 5.17 7.21 -1.52
C THR A 88 3.92 6.97 -2.36
N GLU A 89 2.98 7.90 -2.33
CA GLU A 89 1.75 7.84 -3.13
C GLU A 89 1.77 8.83 -4.30
N PHE A 90 1.22 8.40 -5.43
CA PHE A 90 1.05 9.20 -6.64
C PHE A 90 -0.36 9.05 -7.20
N ILE A 91 -0.92 10.14 -7.72
CA ILE A 91 -2.17 10.13 -8.48
C ILE A 91 -1.83 10.10 -9.97
N LYS A 92 -2.40 9.16 -10.73
CA LYS A 92 -2.41 9.19 -12.20
C LYS A 92 -3.65 9.91 -12.68
N GLY A 93 -3.48 11.16 -13.10
CA GLY A 93 -4.57 12.01 -13.57
C GLY A 93 -5.14 11.57 -14.92
N GLY A 94 -6.32 12.11 -15.28
CA GLY A 94 -6.97 11.84 -16.57
C GLY A 94 -6.18 12.31 -17.80
N ASP A 95 -5.14 13.12 -17.61
CA ASP A 95 -4.16 13.52 -18.63
C ASP A 95 -2.97 12.54 -18.74
N ASN A 96 -3.06 11.38 -18.08
CA ASN A 96 -2.02 10.35 -17.99
C ASN A 96 -0.72 10.83 -17.32
N ARG A 97 -0.73 11.93 -16.57
CA ARG A 97 0.42 12.38 -15.79
C ARG A 97 0.33 11.87 -14.35
N PHE A 98 1.50 11.61 -13.76
CA PHE A 98 1.62 11.32 -12.33
C PHE A 98 1.81 12.61 -11.54
N TYR A 99 1.08 12.74 -10.46
CA TYR A 99 1.14 13.82 -9.49
C TYR A 99 1.56 13.23 -8.15
N PHE A 100 2.60 13.80 -7.53
CA PHE A 100 2.98 13.46 -6.16
C PHE A 100 1.81 13.79 -5.22
N LEU A 101 1.45 12.84 -4.36
CA LEU A 101 0.42 13.01 -3.34
C LEU A 101 1.06 13.14 -1.95
N GLU A 102 1.70 12.08 -1.47
CA GLU A 102 2.39 12.09 -0.19
C GLU A 102 3.60 11.15 -0.18
N THR A 103 4.48 11.33 0.80
CA THR A 103 5.51 10.35 1.13
C THR A 103 5.73 10.30 2.63
N ALA A 104 6.06 9.11 3.12
CA ALA A 104 6.35 8.86 4.52
C ALA A 104 7.65 8.05 4.64
N ALA A 105 8.55 8.50 5.50
CA ALA A 105 9.78 7.78 5.87
C ALA A 105 9.48 6.68 6.91
N ARG A 106 8.60 5.74 6.54
CA ARG A 106 8.21 4.56 7.31
C ARG A 106 7.57 3.53 6.37
N VAL A 107 7.37 2.32 6.90
CA VAL A 107 6.60 1.28 6.23
C VAL A 107 5.13 1.73 6.04
N GLY A 108 4.55 1.38 4.90
CA GLY A 108 3.13 1.61 4.57
C GLY A 108 2.17 0.91 5.55
N GLY A 109 1.01 1.52 5.78
CA GLY A 109 -0.04 0.98 6.64
C GLY A 109 -0.90 -0.08 5.93
N ALA A 110 -2.09 -0.37 6.48
CA ALA A 110 -3.13 -1.19 5.83
C ALA A 110 -2.64 -2.55 5.25
N ASN A 111 -1.71 -3.18 5.96
CA ASN A 111 -1.10 -4.46 5.58
C ASN A 111 -0.33 -4.47 4.25
N ILE A 112 0.14 -3.30 3.81
CA ILE A 112 0.98 -3.17 2.61
C ILE A 112 2.30 -3.94 2.77
N ALA A 113 2.89 -3.95 3.98
CA ALA A 113 4.10 -4.72 4.26
C ALA A 113 3.91 -6.22 3.99
N GLU A 114 2.77 -6.79 4.40
CA GLU A 114 2.45 -8.19 4.14
C GLU A 114 2.22 -8.46 2.65
N VAL A 115 1.63 -7.51 1.90
CA VAL A 115 1.48 -7.62 0.44
C VAL A 115 2.85 -7.66 -0.23
N VAL A 116 3.75 -6.75 0.13
CA VAL A 116 5.11 -6.71 -0.40
C VAL A 116 5.87 -8.00 -0.07
N GLU A 117 5.79 -8.49 1.17
CA GLU A 117 6.44 -9.73 1.58
C GLU A 117 5.85 -10.95 0.84
N ALA A 118 4.53 -11.03 0.67
CA ALA A 118 3.91 -12.13 -0.04
C ALA A 118 4.30 -12.16 -1.53
N ALA A 119 4.45 -11.00 -2.18
CA ALA A 119 4.86 -10.93 -3.59
C ALA A 119 6.36 -11.17 -3.79
N THR A 120 7.19 -10.68 -2.87
CA THR A 120 8.65 -10.58 -3.10
C THR A 120 9.49 -11.46 -2.18
N GLY A 121 8.96 -11.88 -1.04
CA GLY A 121 9.71 -12.48 0.05
C GLY A 121 10.48 -11.47 0.91
N VAL A 122 10.39 -10.16 0.62
CA VAL A 122 11.08 -9.10 1.35
C VAL A 122 10.13 -8.48 2.39
N ASN A 123 10.49 -8.58 3.67
CA ASN A 123 9.72 -7.97 4.76
C ASN A 123 10.28 -6.59 5.10
N LEU A 124 9.54 -5.53 4.78
CA LEU A 124 10.01 -4.15 4.95
C LEU A 124 10.32 -3.77 6.41
N TRP A 125 9.58 -4.31 7.39
CA TRP A 125 9.85 -4.06 8.81
C TRP A 125 11.15 -4.72 9.27
N ARG A 126 11.41 -5.94 8.81
CA ARG A 126 12.63 -6.69 9.08
C ARG A 126 13.83 -5.98 8.48
N GLU A 127 13.72 -5.60 7.21
CA GLU A 127 14.82 -4.92 6.51
C GLU A 127 15.12 -3.55 7.11
N TRP A 128 14.09 -2.80 7.53
CA TRP A 128 14.31 -1.56 8.26
C TRP A 128 15.08 -1.82 9.58
N ALA A 129 14.70 -2.83 10.35
CA ALA A 129 15.44 -3.20 11.56
C ALA A 129 16.90 -3.59 11.27
N HIS A 130 17.17 -4.28 10.15
CA HIS A 130 18.54 -4.60 9.73
C HIS A 130 19.36 -3.35 9.41
N ILE A 131 18.77 -2.36 8.75
CA ILE A 131 19.41 -1.06 8.48
C ILE A 131 19.75 -0.32 9.78
N GLU A 132 18.80 -0.25 10.71
CA GLU A 132 19.02 0.43 12.00
C GLU A 132 20.11 -0.25 12.83
N VAL A 133 20.14 -1.59 12.85
CA VAL A 133 21.17 -2.37 13.55
C VAL A 133 22.54 -2.23 12.89
N ALA A 134 22.61 -2.17 11.56
CA ALA A 134 23.86 -1.92 10.85
C ALA A 134 24.48 -0.58 11.29
N GLY A 135 23.64 0.45 11.48
CA GLY A 135 24.06 1.77 11.95
C GLY A 135 25.04 2.45 11.00
N GLU A 136 25.50 3.67 11.30
CA GLU A 136 26.28 4.53 10.39
C GLU A 136 27.48 3.84 9.71
N HIS A 137 28.11 2.89 10.38
CA HIS A 137 29.35 2.24 9.92
C HIS A 137 29.14 0.81 9.40
N GLY A 138 27.92 0.28 9.45
CA GLY A 138 27.60 -1.06 8.97
C GLY A 138 27.25 -1.07 7.48
N ALA A 139 27.38 -2.24 6.86
CA ALA A 139 26.90 -2.49 5.52
C ALA A 139 25.52 -3.15 5.56
N TYR A 140 24.67 -2.78 4.61
CA TYR A 140 23.37 -3.40 4.38
C TYR A 140 23.24 -3.80 2.90
N GLU A 141 22.69 -4.99 2.67
CA GLU A 141 22.37 -5.49 1.33
C GLU A 141 20.92 -5.98 1.36
N ALA A 142 20.11 -5.52 0.41
CA ALA A 142 18.73 -5.97 0.31
C ALA A 142 18.68 -7.45 -0.09
N PRO A 143 17.78 -8.25 0.51
CA PRO A 143 17.65 -9.65 0.16
C PRO A 143 17.17 -9.84 -1.29
N PRO A 144 17.47 -10.99 -1.92
CA PRO A 144 16.94 -11.29 -3.24
C PRO A 144 15.41 -11.36 -3.19
N ARG A 145 14.75 -10.84 -4.23
CA ARG A 145 13.29 -10.88 -4.36
C ARG A 145 12.81 -11.98 -5.31
N ARG A 146 11.60 -12.46 -5.05
CA ARG A 146 10.76 -13.17 -6.01
C ARG A 146 10.00 -12.17 -6.89
N ASP A 147 9.53 -12.63 -8.05
CA ASP A 147 8.72 -11.84 -8.97
C ASP A 147 7.25 -12.32 -8.99
N ASP A 148 6.74 -12.82 -7.85
CA ASP A 148 5.32 -13.12 -7.71
C ASP A 148 4.51 -11.81 -7.57
N TYR A 149 3.19 -11.94 -7.52
CA TYR A 149 2.22 -10.86 -7.31
C TYR A 149 1.41 -11.15 -6.06
N ALA A 150 1.03 -10.10 -5.35
CA ALA A 150 0.08 -10.19 -4.26
C ALA A 150 -0.86 -9.00 -4.24
N GLY A 151 -1.88 -9.11 -3.42
CA GLY A 151 -2.72 -8.00 -3.04
C GLY A 151 -3.65 -8.40 -1.92
N ILE A 152 -4.30 -7.40 -1.34
CA ILE A 152 -5.15 -7.56 -0.18
C ILE A 152 -6.47 -6.83 -0.38
N VAL A 153 -7.52 -7.43 0.15
CA VAL A 153 -8.85 -6.85 0.27
C VAL A 153 -9.19 -6.76 1.74
N ILE A 154 -9.62 -5.58 2.21
CA ILE A 154 -9.98 -5.32 3.62
C ILE A 154 -11.31 -4.58 3.66
N SER A 155 -12.19 -4.94 4.59
CA SER A 155 -13.39 -4.16 4.88
C SER A 155 -13.73 -4.18 6.37
N LEU A 156 -14.54 -3.22 6.79
CA LEU A 156 -15.20 -3.27 8.09
C LEU A 156 -16.20 -4.41 8.10
N ALA A 157 -16.32 -5.06 9.25
CA ALA A 157 -17.23 -6.17 9.44
C ALA A 157 -18.19 -5.92 10.60
N ARG A 158 -19.46 -6.25 10.40
CA ARG A 158 -20.49 -6.20 11.45
C ARG A 158 -20.21 -7.20 12.58
N GLN A 159 -19.55 -8.30 12.25
CA GLN A 159 -19.09 -9.30 13.19
C GLN A 159 -17.87 -8.79 13.96
N GLU A 160 -17.79 -9.11 15.26
CA GLU A 160 -16.63 -8.77 16.07
C GLU A 160 -15.36 -9.49 15.60
N TRP A 161 -15.50 -10.77 15.25
CA TRP A 161 -14.46 -11.62 14.67
C TRP A 161 -15.03 -12.32 13.44
N PRO A 162 -14.82 -11.76 12.23
CA PRO A 162 -15.42 -12.30 11.02
C PRO A 162 -14.91 -13.71 10.69
N ASP A 163 -15.81 -14.63 10.39
CA ASP A 163 -15.45 -15.97 9.93
C ASP A 163 -15.19 -15.95 8.41
N THR A 164 -14.04 -16.47 8.00
CA THR A 164 -13.62 -16.54 6.60
C THR A 164 -13.40 -17.97 6.12
N SER A 165 -13.94 -18.97 6.83
CA SER A 165 -13.81 -20.40 6.49
C SER A 165 -14.23 -20.72 5.05
N ASP A 166 -15.25 -20.03 4.53
CA ASP A 166 -15.81 -20.25 3.19
C ASP A 166 -15.01 -19.57 2.06
N TYR A 167 -13.84 -19.03 2.40
CA TYR A 167 -12.86 -18.52 1.44
C TYR A 167 -11.68 -19.49 1.49
N ASP A 168 -11.55 -20.36 0.50
CA ASP A 168 -10.65 -21.51 0.53
C ASP A 168 -9.74 -21.62 -0.70
N ASP A 169 -9.69 -20.60 -1.56
CA ASP A 169 -8.75 -20.54 -2.67
C ASP A 169 -7.30 -20.71 -2.18
N ALA A 170 -6.53 -21.54 -2.89
CA ALA A 170 -5.16 -21.93 -2.53
C ALA A 170 -4.19 -20.74 -2.50
N GLU A 171 -4.54 -19.63 -3.18
CA GLU A 171 -3.76 -18.40 -3.22
C GLU A 171 -3.87 -17.55 -1.94
N ILE A 172 -4.79 -17.85 -1.01
CA ILE A 172 -4.89 -17.13 0.27
C ILE A 172 -3.63 -17.36 1.09
N ALA A 173 -2.79 -16.33 1.19
CA ALA A 173 -1.51 -16.38 1.91
C ALA A 173 -1.59 -15.76 3.31
N PHE A 174 -2.56 -14.88 3.56
CA PHE A 174 -2.75 -14.27 4.88
C PHE A 174 -4.22 -13.93 5.13
N ARG A 175 -4.64 -14.07 6.40
CA ARG A 175 -5.97 -13.70 6.90
C ARG A 175 -5.82 -12.68 8.00
N LEU A 176 -6.48 -11.54 7.85
CA LEU A 176 -6.45 -10.48 8.86
C LEU A 176 -7.18 -10.94 10.12
N ASN A 177 -6.50 -10.87 11.27
CA ASN A 177 -7.11 -11.07 12.57
C ASN A 177 -7.21 -9.73 13.31
N LYS A 178 -8.29 -8.99 13.08
CA LYS A 178 -8.53 -7.68 13.69
C LYS A 178 -10.02 -7.50 13.99
N ARG A 179 -10.32 -7.04 15.20
CA ARG A 179 -11.69 -6.83 15.68
C ARG A 179 -12.46 -5.93 14.71
N HIS A 180 -13.66 -6.35 14.32
CA HIS A 180 -14.53 -5.65 13.35
C HIS A 180 -13.92 -5.40 11.96
N HIS A 181 -12.90 -6.17 11.57
CA HIS A 181 -12.31 -6.10 10.25
C HIS A 181 -12.22 -7.50 9.65
N VAL A 182 -12.53 -7.60 8.36
CA VAL A 182 -12.28 -8.78 7.55
C VAL A 182 -11.21 -8.42 6.52
N GLY A 183 -10.25 -9.31 6.31
CA GLY A 183 -9.22 -9.10 5.31
C GLY A 183 -8.62 -10.40 4.81
N LEU A 184 -8.43 -10.49 3.50
CA LEU A 184 -7.78 -11.62 2.84
C LEU A 184 -6.71 -11.09 1.90
N LEU A 185 -5.50 -11.64 2.05
CA LEU A 185 -4.39 -11.40 1.14
C LEU A 185 -4.17 -12.65 0.30
N VAL A 186 -4.05 -12.44 -0.99
CA VAL A 186 -3.78 -13.50 -1.97
C VAL A 186 -2.45 -13.26 -2.67
N ALA A 187 -1.76 -14.33 -3.02
CA ALA A 187 -0.51 -14.28 -3.77
C ALA A 187 -0.44 -15.37 -4.86
N SER A 188 0.09 -15.01 -6.02
CA SER A 188 0.25 -15.92 -7.16
C SER A 188 1.34 -15.43 -8.11
N ARG A 189 1.88 -16.34 -8.94
CA ARG A 189 2.71 -15.98 -10.08
C ARG A 189 1.95 -15.26 -11.19
N ASP A 190 0.63 -15.37 -11.19
CA ASP A 190 -0.24 -14.74 -12.17
C ASP A 190 -0.93 -13.49 -11.59
N ALA A 191 -0.54 -12.32 -12.10
CA ALA A 191 -1.13 -11.04 -11.71
C ALA A 191 -2.64 -10.97 -12.01
N ALA A 192 -3.11 -11.60 -13.10
CA ALA A 192 -4.52 -11.60 -13.47
C ALA A 192 -5.35 -12.44 -12.49
N ARG A 193 -4.78 -13.55 -11.99
CA ARG A 193 -5.42 -14.36 -10.93
C ARG A 193 -5.57 -13.58 -9.62
N VAL A 194 -4.54 -12.84 -9.21
CA VAL A 194 -4.59 -11.96 -8.03
C VAL A 194 -5.69 -10.91 -8.20
N GLU A 195 -5.71 -10.21 -9.34
CA GLU A 195 -6.70 -9.17 -9.60
C GLU A 195 -8.14 -9.73 -9.61
N TRP A 196 -8.35 -10.89 -10.24
CA TRP A 196 -9.65 -11.56 -10.25
C TRP A 196 -10.13 -11.93 -8.84
N LEU A 197 -9.27 -12.55 -8.03
CA LEU A 197 -9.61 -12.94 -6.65
C LEU A 197 -9.99 -11.74 -5.79
N LEU A 198 -9.24 -10.64 -5.90
CA LEU A 198 -9.52 -9.44 -5.12
C LEU A 198 -10.86 -8.80 -5.50
N HIS A 199 -11.21 -8.79 -6.79
CA HIS A 199 -12.53 -8.33 -7.23
C HIS A 199 -13.66 -9.24 -6.71
N GLU A 200 -13.53 -10.56 -6.85
CA GLU A 200 -14.53 -11.51 -6.35
C GLU A 200 -14.72 -11.39 -4.84
N TYR A 201 -13.62 -11.28 -4.08
CA TYR A 201 -13.70 -11.12 -2.64
C TYR A 201 -14.26 -9.77 -2.22
N ALA A 202 -13.96 -8.68 -2.93
CA ALA A 202 -14.57 -7.39 -2.67
C ALA A 202 -16.11 -7.46 -2.79
N HIS A 203 -16.62 -8.10 -3.83
CA HIS A 203 -18.06 -8.31 -3.99
C HIS A 203 -18.65 -9.19 -2.89
N ARG A 204 -17.99 -10.30 -2.54
CA ARG A 204 -18.44 -11.18 -1.46
C ARG A 204 -18.40 -10.49 -0.10
N PHE A 205 -17.36 -9.70 0.20
CA PHE A 205 -17.23 -8.99 1.48
C PHE A 205 -18.38 -8.02 1.72
N LEU A 206 -18.81 -7.32 0.67
CA LEU A 206 -19.97 -6.42 0.74
C LEU A 206 -21.27 -7.17 1.09
N ARG A 207 -21.42 -8.42 0.69
CA ARG A 207 -22.58 -9.26 1.05
C ARG A 207 -22.43 -9.85 2.45
N ASP A 208 -21.28 -10.44 2.72
CA ASP A 208 -21.05 -11.35 3.84
C ASP A 208 -20.72 -10.59 5.14
N PHE A 209 -20.10 -9.41 5.06
CA PHE A 209 -19.56 -8.69 6.21
C PHE A 209 -20.01 -7.24 6.36
N SER A 210 -20.53 -6.60 5.31
CA SER A 210 -20.81 -5.15 5.26
C SER A 210 -21.25 -4.55 6.60
N ALA A 211 -20.43 -3.63 7.07
CA ALA A 211 -20.75 -2.62 8.09
C ALA A 211 -20.23 -1.28 7.56
N THR A 212 -20.98 -0.20 7.80
CA THR A 212 -20.54 1.16 7.54
C THR A 212 -20.31 1.87 8.86
N LEU A 213 -19.14 2.50 9.00
CA LEU A 213 -18.86 3.46 10.07
C LEU A 213 -18.77 4.85 9.42
N PRO A 214 -19.39 5.88 10.00
CA PRO A 214 -19.17 7.25 9.55
C PRO A 214 -17.68 7.59 9.58
N SER A 215 -17.21 8.39 8.62
CA SER A 215 -15.84 8.90 8.65
C SER A 215 -15.60 9.63 9.97
N PRO A 216 -14.52 9.34 10.72
CA PRO A 216 -14.20 10.09 11.92
C PRO A 216 -13.92 11.56 11.57
N ASP A 217 -14.28 12.47 12.46
CA ASP A 217 -14.06 13.93 12.29
C ASP A 217 -12.57 14.31 12.12
N LYS A 218 -11.66 13.37 12.38
CA LYS A 218 -10.20 13.54 12.25
C LYS A 218 -9.59 12.29 11.61
N PRO A 219 -8.56 12.46 10.74
CA PRO A 219 -7.75 11.34 10.27
C PRO A 219 -7.15 10.58 11.46
N THR A 220 -7.25 9.25 11.46
CA THR A 220 -6.53 8.41 12.41
C THR A 220 -5.19 8.01 11.81
N SER A 221 -4.11 8.32 12.52
CA SER A 221 -2.72 7.98 12.17
C SER A 221 -2.44 6.47 12.24
#